data_AF-A0A3N5PCR0-F1
#
_entry.id   AF-A0A3N5PCR0-F1
#
_cell.length_a   1.000
_cell.length_b   1.000
_cell.length_c   1.000
_cell.angle_alpha   90.00
_cell.angle_beta   90.00
_cell.angle_gamma   90.00
#
_symmetry.space_group_name_H-M   'P 1'
#
loop_
_entity.id
_entity.type
_entity.pdbx_description
1 polymer ?
#
loop_
_entity_poly.entity_id
_entity_poly.type
_entity_poly.pdbx_seq_one_letter_code
_entity_poly.pdbx_strand_id
1 'polypeptide(L)'
;MDIKLRKEVPPQLVELINFECKGVNTIKQVIIDADIDPKLMHGRMGVFVLETGSIIIDIGQCVKNTQWFQYGVFFLWNAWLNMLWAVFHEIAHAIQKDEPNYANRGVKELETLATEWALEDLWEYLDAHPVLPNFKQFGWAKDPLQKCINALYPSHKSLFDEEFSCLGTPAAANAVIAAKTSRRYGKTDDVVRLLNRINERKEIGVIVNNTPYLKAREVVYLTDHTTED
;
A
#
# COMPACT_ATOMS: atom_id res chain seq x y z
N MET A 1 1.62 21.73 -12.08
CA MET A 1 0.74 20.66 -11.59
C MET A 1 -0.16 21.28 -10.53
N ASP A 2 -1.47 21.03 -10.59
CA ASP A 2 -2.44 21.52 -9.60
C ASP A 2 -3.03 20.30 -8.88
N ILE A 3 -2.65 20.09 -7.61
CA ILE A 3 -3.19 18.98 -6.82
C ILE A 3 -4.53 19.44 -6.24
N LYS A 4 -5.62 19.10 -6.93
CA LYS A 4 -6.97 19.35 -6.43
C LYS A 4 -7.39 18.26 -5.44
N LEU A 5 -7.01 18.47 -4.19
CA LEU A 5 -7.49 17.66 -3.07
C LEU A 5 -8.95 18.03 -2.80
N ARG A 6 -9.89 17.19 -3.24
CA ARG A 6 -11.32 17.43 -2.98
C ARG A 6 -11.65 17.31 -1.49
N LYS A 7 -10.82 16.61 -0.69
CA LYS A 7 -10.84 16.50 0.78
C LYS A 7 -9.40 16.22 1.30
N GLU A 8 -9.03 16.71 2.49
CA GLU A 8 -7.66 16.74 3.08
C GLU A 8 -6.94 15.37 3.30
N VAL A 9 -6.42 14.73 2.25
CA VAL A 9 -5.71 13.44 2.34
C VAL A 9 -4.59 13.42 3.38
N PRO A 10 -4.16 12.23 3.87
CA PRO A 10 -3.03 12.11 4.78
C PRO A 10 -1.82 12.92 4.26
N PRO A 11 -1.25 13.84 5.05
CA PRO A 11 -0.18 14.74 4.60
C PRO A 11 1.01 14.01 3.97
N GLN A 12 1.35 12.82 4.48
CA GLN A 12 2.42 11.98 3.96
C GLN A 12 2.16 11.52 2.51
N LEU A 13 0.89 11.28 2.15
CA LEU A 13 0.51 10.91 0.80
C LEU A 13 0.63 12.12 -0.15
N VAL A 14 0.30 13.30 0.36
CA VAL A 14 0.46 14.56 -0.40
C VAL A 14 1.94 14.88 -0.62
N GLU A 15 2.78 14.70 0.39
CA GLU A 15 4.23 14.85 0.28
C GLU A 15 4.81 13.90 -0.76
N LEU A 16 4.43 12.62 -0.70
CA LEU A 16 4.81 11.62 -1.69
C LEU A 16 4.41 12.06 -3.11
N ILE A 17 3.14 12.37 -3.33
CA ILE A 17 2.64 12.76 -4.66
C ILE A 17 3.36 14.01 -5.18
N ASN A 18 3.63 14.99 -4.32
CA ASN A 18 4.36 16.18 -4.72
C ASN A 18 5.80 15.87 -5.12
N PHE A 19 6.43 14.90 -4.45
CA PHE A 19 7.80 14.48 -4.74
C PHE A 19 7.86 13.66 -6.04
N GLU A 20 7.07 12.59 -6.14
CA GLU A 20 7.10 11.65 -7.27
C GLU A 20 6.58 12.24 -8.57
N CYS A 21 5.52 13.04 -8.51
CA CYS A 21 4.99 13.68 -9.72
C CYS A 21 5.85 14.87 -10.19
N LYS A 22 6.91 15.23 -9.45
CA LYS A 22 7.77 16.36 -9.80
C LYS A 22 8.58 16.03 -11.05
N GLY A 23 8.20 16.64 -12.17
CA GLY A 23 8.88 16.47 -13.45
C GLY A 23 8.17 15.51 -14.41
N VAL A 24 7.09 14.87 -13.98
CA VAL A 24 6.22 14.08 -14.86
C VAL A 24 5.22 15.02 -15.54
N ASN A 25 5.51 15.41 -16.78
CA ASN A 25 4.73 16.43 -17.50
C ASN A 25 3.30 15.98 -17.83
N THR A 26 3.09 14.67 -17.92
CA THR A 26 1.80 14.07 -18.30
C THR A 26 0.78 14.12 -17.15
N ILE A 27 1.24 14.24 -15.90
CA ILE A 27 0.38 14.39 -14.73
C ILE A 27 0.01 15.87 -14.55
N LYS A 28 -1.29 16.17 -14.63
CA LYS A 28 -1.85 17.51 -14.42
C LYS A 28 -2.46 17.68 -13.04
N GLN A 29 -3.10 16.63 -12.53
CA GLN A 29 -3.74 16.61 -11.22
C GLN A 29 -3.79 15.19 -10.63
N VAL A 30 -3.85 15.11 -9.32
CA VAL A 30 -4.11 13.87 -8.58
C VAL A 30 -5.36 14.06 -7.73
N ILE A 31 -6.32 13.16 -7.86
CA ILE A 31 -7.62 13.18 -7.19
C ILE A 31 -7.71 11.94 -6.31
N ILE A 32 -7.96 12.15 -5.03
CA ILE A 32 -8.16 11.07 -4.06
C ILE A 32 -9.50 11.29 -3.39
N ASP A 33 -10.41 10.33 -3.52
CA ASP A 33 -11.76 10.41 -2.94
C ASP A 33 -12.20 9.04 -2.40
N ALA A 34 -13.22 9.07 -1.55
CA ALA A 34 -13.93 7.88 -1.11
C ALA A 34 -15.34 7.98 -1.70
N ASP A 35 -15.71 7.03 -2.57
CA ASP A 35 -16.97 6.98 -3.34
C ASP A 35 -16.88 7.54 -4.78
N ILE A 36 -15.88 7.06 -5.51
CA ILE A 36 -15.76 7.31 -6.95
C ILE A 36 -16.71 6.36 -7.68
N ASP A 37 -17.37 6.82 -8.76
CA ASP A 37 -18.26 5.98 -9.56
C ASP A 37 -17.50 4.70 -9.98
N PRO A 38 -17.94 3.50 -9.55
CA PRO A 38 -17.28 2.25 -9.89
C PRO A 38 -17.19 2.01 -11.40
N LYS A 39 -18.07 2.61 -12.20
CA LYS A 39 -18.01 2.54 -13.67
C LYS A 39 -16.83 3.30 -14.24
N LEU A 40 -16.41 4.39 -13.60
CA LEU A 40 -15.23 5.15 -13.99
C LEU A 40 -13.95 4.38 -13.66
N MET A 41 -13.93 3.70 -12.50
CA MET A 41 -12.75 2.99 -12.01
C MET A 41 -12.65 1.55 -12.51
N HIS A 42 -13.72 0.99 -13.11
CA HIS A 42 -13.82 -0.45 -13.43
C HIS A 42 -13.46 -1.36 -12.24
N GLY A 43 -13.75 -0.91 -11.01
CA GLY A 43 -13.38 -1.62 -9.78
C GLY A 43 -11.89 -1.59 -9.40
N ARG A 44 -11.05 -0.83 -10.11
CA ARG A 44 -9.64 -0.62 -9.78
C ARG A 44 -9.47 0.33 -8.59
N MET A 45 -8.33 0.24 -7.92
CA MET A 45 -7.97 1.16 -6.83
C MET A 45 -7.51 2.53 -7.35
N GLY A 46 -6.85 2.53 -8.50
CA GLY A 46 -6.34 3.71 -9.18
C GLY A 46 -6.65 3.67 -10.68
N VAL A 47 -6.66 4.84 -11.31
CA VAL A 47 -6.60 4.98 -12.77
C VAL A 47 -5.93 6.28 -13.18
N PHE A 48 -5.06 6.19 -14.19
CA PHE A 48 -4.53 7.32 -14.93
C PHE A 48 -5.39 7.61 -16.16
N VAL A 49 -6.07 8.76 -16.15
CA VAL A 49 -6.96 9.21 -17.23
C VAL A 49 -6.17 10.08 -18.21
N LEU A 50 -5.78 9.49 -19.34
CA LEU A 50 -4.89 10.10 -20.33
C LEU A 50 -5.41 11.44 -20.87
N GLU A 51 -6.71 11.54 -21.16
CA GLU A 51 -7.32 12.72 -21.78
C GLU A 51 -7.23 13.96 -20.89
N THR A 52 -7.19 13.75 -19.57
CA THR A 52 -7.17 14.84 -18.59
C THR A 52 -5.82 14.96 -17.87
N GLY A 53 -4.94 13.97 -18.03
CA GLY A 53 -3.70 13.83 -17.25
C GLY A 53 -3.98 13.70 -15.76
N SER A 54 -5.08 13.02 -15.38
CA SER A 54 -5.49 12.90 -13.98
C SER A 54 -5.14 11.51 -13.45
N ILE A 55 -4.49 11.44 -12.29
CA ILE A 55 -4.49 10.22 -11.48
C ILE A 55 -5.69 10.29 -10.55
N ILE A 56 -6.47 9.21 -10.49
CA ILE A 56 -7.65 9.10 -9.64
C ILE A 56 -7.47 7.87 -8.75
N ILE A 57 -7.55 8.04 -7.42
CA ILE A 57 -7.43 6.96 -6.43
C ILE A 57 -8.73 6.86 -5.61
N ASP A 58 -9.33 5.67 -5.57
CA ASP A 58 -10.53 5.37 -4.78
C ASP A 58 -10.16 4.68 -3.47
N ILE A 59 -10.29 5.43 -2.36
CA ILE A 59 -10.03 4.91 -1.01
C ILE A 59 -10.95 3.74 -0.68
N GLY A 60 -12.20 3.76 -1.13
CA GLY A 60 -13.16 2.69 -0.89
C GLY A 60 -12.69 1.37 -1.50
N GLN A 61 -12.10 1.42 -2.70
CA GLN A 61 -11.50 0.23 -3.32
C GLN A 61 -10.19 -0.17 -2.63
N CYS A 62 -9.38 0.80 -2.17
CA CYS A 62 -8.19 0.51 -1.37
C CYS A 62 -8.52 -0.21 -0.05
N VAL A 63 -9.68 0.03 0.55
CA VAL A 63 -10.12 -0.73 1.74
C VAL A 63 -10.64 -2.13 1.36
N LYS A 64 -11.41 -2.22 0.28
CA LYS A 64 -12.02 -3.49 -0.17
C LYS A 64 -11.00 -4.48 -0.70
N ASN A 65 -9.91 -4.00 -1.30
CA ASN A 65 -8.87 -4.88 -1.80
C ASN A 65 -8.15 -5.55 -0.62
N THR A 66 -8.24 -6.87 -0.55
CA THR A 66 -7.69 -7.69 0.54
C THR A 66 -6.30 -8.27 0.23
N GLN A 67 -5.60 -7.77 -0.78
CA GLN A 67 -4.36 -8.37 -1.28
C GLN A 67 -3.29 -8.55 -0.20
N TRP A 68 -3.25 -7.67 0.80
CA TRP A 68 -2.26 -7.74 1.87
C TRP A 68 -2.73 -8.60 3.06
N PHE A 69 -4.04 -8.81 3.23
CA PHE A 69 -4.58 -9.57 4.38
C PHE A 69 -4.14 -11.01 4.42
N GLN A 70 -3.86 -11.62 3.27
CA GLN A 70 -3.31 -12.97 3.23
C GLN A 70 -1.97 -13.07 3.99
N TYR A 71 -1.23 -11.97 4.18
CA TYR A 71 0.02 -11.92 4.94
C TYR A 71 -0.17 -11.52 6.40
N GLY A 72 -1.40 -11.51 6.91
CA GLY A 72 -1.69 -11.11 8.29
C GLY A 72 -1.48 -9.61 8.55
N VAL A 73 -1.59 -8.81 7.49
CA VAL A 73 -1.48 -7.36 7.53
C VAL A 73 -2.71 -6.77 8.19
N PHE A 74 -2.49 -5.76 9.02
CA PHE A 74 -3.53 -4.99 9.67
C PHE A 74 -4.43 -4.24 8.67
N PHE A 75 -5.71 -4.03 8.99
CA PHE A 75 -6.71 -3.29 8.20
C PHE A 75 -6.20 -1.92 7.78
N LEU A 76 -5.68 -1.13 8.71
CA LEU A 76 -5.16 0.20 8.40
C LEU A 76 -3.92 0.15 7.49
N TRP A 77 -3.05 -0.84 7.68
CA TRP A 77 -1.89 -1.04 6.81
C TRP A 77 -2.29 -1.53 5.43
N ASN A 78 -3.27 -2.42 5.31
CA ASN A 78 -3.78 -2.87 4.02
C ASN A 78 -4.33 -1.71 3.20
N ALA A 79 -5.17 -0.87 3.82
CA ALA A 79 -5.70 0.33 3.16
C ALA A 79 -4.58 1.32 2.78
N TRP A 80 -3.60 1.52 3.67
CA TRP A 80 -2.46 2.42 3.42
C TRP A 80 -1.55 1.91 2.28
N LEU A 81 -1.14 0.64 2.33
CA LEU A 81 -0.32 0.01 1.28
C LEU A 81 -1.04 0.00 -0.06
N ASN A 82 -2.36 -0.23 -0.08
CA ASN A 82 -3.16 -0.14 -1.29
C ASN A 82 -3.18 1.29 -1.88
N MET A 83 -3.30 2.32 -1.04
CA MET A 83 -3.25 3.71 -1.51
C MET A 83 -1.87 4.07 -2.06
N LEU A 84 -0.79 3.72 -1.34
CA LEU A 84 0.58 3.97 -1.81
C LEU A 84 0.86 3.24 -3.13
N TRP A 85 0.58 1.94 -3.18
CA TRP A 85 0.74 1.14 -4.38
C TRP A 85 -0.05 1.72 -5.55
N ALA A 86 -1.31 2.10 -5.35
CA ALA A 86 -2.13 2.67 -6.41
C ALA A 86 -1.55 4.02 -6.91
N VAL A 87 -1.03 4.85 -6.03
CA VAL A 87 -0.35 6.10 -6.44
C VAL A 87 0.87 5.79 -7.31
N PHE A 88 1.79 4.95 -6.84
CA PHE A 88 2.99 4.61 -7.62
C PHE A 88 2.65 3.94 -8.94
N HIS A 89 1.69 3.02 -8.95
CA HIS A 89 1.23 2.31 -10.15
C HIS A 89 0.69 3.28 -11.22
N GLU A 90 -0.14 4.24 -10.83
CA GLU A 90 -0.67 5.20 -11.79
C GLU A 90 0.37 6.25 -12.22
N ILE A 91 1.36 6.56 -11.37
CA ILE A 91 2.52 7.39 -11.75
C ILE A 91 3.37 6.64 -12.79
N ALA A 92 3.62 5.35 -12.59
CA ALA A 92 4.34 4.52 -13.55
C ALA A 92 3.65 4.53 -14.92
N HIS A 93 2.33 4.38 -14.97
CA HIS A 93 1.58 4.55 -16.23
C HIS A 93 1.73 5.93 -16.87
N ALA A 94 1.75 6.99 -16.06
CA ALA A 94 1.97 8.34 -16.57
C ALA A 94 3.38 8.53 -17.12
N ILE A 95 4.41 7.94 -16.49
CA ILE A 95 5.81 7.98 -16.96
C ILE A 95 5.97 7.16 -18.24
N GLN A 96 5.42 5.95 -18.29
CA GLN A 96 5.45 5.10 -19.47
C GLN A 96 4.95 5.84 -20.71
N LYS A 97 3.95 6.72 -20.55
CA LYS A 97 3.40 7.49 -21.67
C LYS A 97 4.41 8.44 -22.33
N ASP A 98 5.39 8.92 -21.58
CA ASP A 98 6.46 9.79 -22.05
C ASP A 98 7.61 8.99 -22.72
N GLU A 99 7.55 7.65 -22.71
CA GLU A 99 8.57 6.82 -23.36
C GLU A 99 8.47 6.81 -24.90
N PRO A 100 9.61 6.81 -25.61
CA PRO A 100 9.66 6.83 -27.09
C PRO A 100 8.89 5.69 -27.79
N ASN A 101 8.69 4.56 -27.10
CA ASN A 101 8.10 3.35 -27.68
C ASN A 101 6.76 2.94 -27.04
N TYR A 102 6.15 3.79 -26.21
CA TYR A 102 4.92 3.47 -25.49
C TYR A 102 3.83 2.86 -26.40
N ALA A 103 3.59 3.47 -27.56
CA ALA A 103 2.54 3.03 -28.50
C ALA A 103 2.81 1.65 -29.14
N ASN A 104 4.05 1.16 -29.07
CA ASN A 104 4.46 -0.13 -29.64
C ASN A 104 4.44 -1.25 -28.59
N ARG A 105 4.26 -0.94 -27.31
CA ARG A 105 4.22 -1.93 -26.23
C ARG A 105 2.81 -2.51 -26.07
N GLY A 106 2.73 -3.78 -25.70
CA GLY A 106 1.44 -4.41 -25.40
C GLY A 106 0.86 -3.94 -24.07
N VAL A 107 -0.47 -3.88 -23.95
CA VAL A 107 -1.14 -3.49 -22.68
C VAL A 107 -0.65 -4.33 -21.50
N LYS A 108 -0.50 -5.65 -21.69
CA LYS A 108 -0.01 -6.56 -20.64
C LYS A 108 1.43 -6.26 -20.22
N GLU A 109 2.28 -5.88 -21.16
CA GLU A 109 3.67 -5.51 -20.89
C GLU A 109 3.74 -4.23 -20.05
N LEU A 110 2.96 -3.20 -20.45
CA LEU A 110 2.87 -1.93 -19.73
C LEU A 110 2.36 -2.12 -18.29
N GLU A 111 1.34 -2.94 -18.09
CA GLU A 111 0.80 -3.24 -16.76
C GLU A 111 1.82 -4.02 -15.89
N THR A 112 2.59 -4.93 -16.49
CA THR A 112 3.65 -5.66 -15.77
C THR A 112 4.75 -4.72 -15.32
N LEU A 113 5.26 -3.87 -16.22
CA LEU A 113 6.29 -2.89 -15.91
C LEU A 113 5.82 -1.86 -14.87
N ALA A 114 4.57 -1.41 -14.97
CA ALA A 114 4.00 -0.47 -14.00
C ALA A 114 3.90 -1.10 -12.60
N THR A 115 3.54 -2.39 -12.54
CA THR A 115 3.49 -3.14 -11.28
C THR A 115 4.89 -3.29 -10.68
N GLU A 116 5.89 -3.65 -11.48
CA GLU A 116 7.28 -3.82 -11.03
C GLU A 116 7.84 -2.52 -10.45
N TRP A 117 7.72 -1.40 -11.19
CA TRP A 117 8.15 -0.09 -10.70
C TRP A 117 7.40 0.34 -9.44
N ALA A 118 6.09 0.16 -9.40
CA ALA A 118 5.30 0.55 -8.24
C ALA A 118 5.67 -0.23 -6.98
N LEU A 119 6.07 -1.50 -7.11
CA LEU A 119 6.54 -2.30 -5.98
C LEU A 119 7.93 -1.87 -5.52
N GLU A 120 8.83 -1.53 -6.45
CA GLU A 120 10.16 -1.00 -6.14
C GLU A 120 10.07 0.36 -5.41
N ASP A 121 9.32 1.32 -5.96
CA ASP A 121 9.12 2.63 -5.34
C ASP A 121 8.41 2.53 -3.99
N LEU A 122 7.41 1.64 -3.88
CA LEU A 122 6.75 1.36 -2.61
C LEU A 122 7.73 0.83 -1.57
N TRP A 123 8.64 -0.06 -1.97
CA TRP A 123 9.65 -0.61 -1.08
C TRP A 123 10.63 0.46 -0.60
N GLU A 124 11.14 1.29 -1.51
CA GLU A 124 12.04 2.41 -1.17
C GLU A 124 11.35 3.42 -0.24
N TYR A 125 10.10 3.77 -0.52
CA TYR A 125 9.33 4.68 0.32
C TYR A 125 9.16 4.16 1.74
N LEU A 126 8.85 2.87 1.90
CA LEU A 126 8.66 2.24 3.21
C LEU A 126 9.98 2.09 3.98
N ASP A 127 11.12 2.00 3.30
CA ASP A 127 12.44 2.01 3.92
C ASP A 127 12.76 3.40 4.51
N ALA A 128 12.45 4.47 3.75
CA ALA A 128 12.62 5.84 4.20
C ALA A 128 11.58 6.28 5.25
N HIS A 129 10.37 5.73 5.21
CA HIS A 129 9.23 6.14 6.05
C HIS A 129 8.56 4.95 6.75
N PRO A 130 9.23 4.32 7.74
CA PRO A 130 8.77 3.07 8.34
C PRO A 130 7.59 3.24 9.31
N VAL A 131 7.24 4.48 9.69
CA VAL A 131 6.25 4.78 10.73
C VAL A 131 4.90 5.09 10.09
N LEU A 132 3.87 4.34 10.48
CA LEU A 132 2.49 4.56 10.04
C LEU A 132 1.94 5.90 10.59
N PRO A 133 1.15 6.65 9.81
CA PRO A 133 0.19 7.57 10.41
C PRO A 133 -0.77 6.80 11.34
N ASN A 134 -0.83 7.15 12.62
CA ASN A 134 -1.83 6.61 13.52
C ASN A 134 -3.25 6.91 13.00
N PHE A 135 -4.28 6.21 13.49
CA PHE A 135 -5.66 6.38 13.00
C PHE A 135 -6.16 7.85 13.00
N LYS A 136 -5.64 8.70 13.89
CA LYS A 136 -5.96 10.14 13.93
C LYS A 136 -5.21 10.94 12.85
N GLN A 137 -4.05 10.46 12.39
CA GLN A 137 -3.23 11.07 11.33
C GLN A 137 -3.72 10.74 9.92
N PHE A 138 -4.69 9.82 9.76
CA PHE A 138 -5.36 9.59 8.48
C PHE A 138 -6.28 10.73 8.02
N GLY A 139 -6.42 11.82 8.82
CA GLY A 139 -7.21 12.99 8.43
C GLY A 139 -8.69 12.64 8.20
N TRP A 140 -9.30 13.19 7.13
CA TRP A 140 -10.70 12.87 6.79
C TRP A 140 -10.89 11.41 6.37
N ALA A 141 -9.85 10.73 5.87
CA ALA A 141 -9.95 9.34 5.41
C ALA A 141 -10.30 8.39 6.56
N LYS A 142 -10.06 8.81 7.81
CA LYS A 142 -10.42 8.09 9.02
C LYS A 142 -11.88 7.61 9.03
N ASP A 143 -12.85 8.49 8.79
CA ASP A 143 -14.27 8.14 8.93
C ASP A 143 -14.75 7.21 7.80
N PRO A 144 -14.41 7.43 6.52
CA PRO A 144 -14.62 6.46 5.45
C PRO A 144 -13.94 5.12 5.71
N LEU A 145 -12.67 5.11 6.12
CA LEU A 145 -11.95 3.89 6.50
C LEU A 145 -12.72 3.14 7.59
N GLN A 146 -13.12 3.84 8.66
CA GLN A 146 -13.87 3.23 9.75
C GLN A 146 -15.19 2.62 9.29
N LYS A 147 -15.96 3.36 8.47
CA LYS A 147 -17.24 2.89 7.94
C LYS A 147 -17.05 1.67 7.04
N CYS A 148 -16.09 1.70 6.13
CA CYS A 148 -15.79 0.60 5.24
C CYS A 148 -15.35 -0.64 6.01
N ILE A 149 -14.42 -0.51 6.97
CA ILE A 149 -13.94 -1.66 7.74
C ILE A 149 -15.06 -2.21 8.63
N ASN A 150 -15.86 -1.36 9.30
CA ASN A 150 -17.00 -1.83 10.10
C ASN A 150 -18.06 -2.57 9.27
N ALA A 151 -18.32 -2.11 8.04
CA ALA A 151 -19.28 -2.75 7.15
C ALA A 151 -18.78 -4.09 6.61
N LEU A 152 -17.48 -4.18 6.28
CA LEU A 152 -16.86 -5.37 5.70
C LEU A 152 -16.47 -6.41 6.76
N TYR A 153 -16.13 -5.98 7.98
CA TYR A 153 -15.54 -6.81 9.03
C TYR A 153 -16.23 -6.65 10.40
N PRO A 154 -17.56 -6.79 10.50
CA PRO A 154 -18.32 -6.48 11.72
C PRO A 154 -17.95 -7.33 12.95
N SER A 155 -17.34 -8.50 12.75
CA SER A 155 -16.92 -9.43 13.81
C SER A 155 -15.47 -9.24 14.30
N HIS A 156 -14.71 -8.30 13.76
CA HIS A 156 -13.24 -8.23 13.95
C HIS A 156 -12.77 -7.22 15.01
N LYS A 157 -13.60 -6.92 16.02
CA LYS A 157 -13.28 -5.94 17.08
C LYS A 157 -11.92 -6.17 17.75
N SER A 158 -11.56 -7.42 18.01
CA SER A 158 -10.26 -7.77 18.64
C SER A 158 -9.05 -7.43 17.77
N LEU A 159 -9.17 -7.48 16.44
CA LEU A 159 -8.09 -7.10 15.52
C LEU A 159 -7.88 -5.58 15.52
N PHE A 160 -8.95 -4.80 15.68
CA PHE A 160 -8.81 -3.36 15.85
C PHE A 160 -8.15 -2.99 17.17
N ASP A 161 -8.49 -3.67 18.27
CA ASP A 161 -7.84 -3.44 19.56
C ASP A 161 -6.33 -3.78 19.48
N GLU A 162 -5.96 -4.83 18.74
CA GLU A 162 -4.58 -5.18 18.42
C GLU A 162 -3.89 -4.08 17.58
N GLU A 163 -4.52 -3.59 16.50
CA GLU A 163 -4.02 -2.48 15.70
C GLU A 163 -3.84 -1.20 16.51
N PHE A 164 -4.80 -0.89 17.38
CA PHE A 164 -4.73 0.26 18.26
C PHE A 164 -3.58 0.14 19.27
N SER A 165 -3.30 -1.07 19.75
CA SER A 165 -2.15 -1.34 20.62
C SER A 165 -0.81 -1.21 19.90
N CYS A 166 -0.79 -1.38 18.57
CA CYS A 166 0.39 -1.23 17.73
C CYS A 166 0.62 0.22 17.24
N LEU A 167 -0.30 1.16 17.54
CA LEU A 167 -0.15 2.56 17.13
C LEU A 167 1.14 3.18 17.65
N GLY A 168 1.91 3.79 16.76
CA GLY A 168 3.21 4.39 17.05
C GLY A 168 4.40 3.43 16.90
N THR A 169 4.15 2.19 16.48
CA THR A 169 5.18 1.24 16.05
C THR A 169 5.13 1.06 14.53
N PRO A 170 6.23 0.60 13.90
CA PRO A 170 6.22 0.24 12.48
C PRO A 170 5.56 -1.12 12.20
N ALA A 171 4.85 -1.73 13.17
CA ALA A 171 4.21 -3.04 13.03
C ALA A 171 3.11 -2.99 11.96
N ALA A 172 3.23 -3.84 10.94
CA ALA A 172 2.32 -3.89 9.80
C ALA A 172 1.57 -5.21 9.68
N ALA A 173 2.21 -6.32 10.05
CA ALA A 173 1.62 -7.64 9.96
C ALA A 173 2.03 -8.54 11.12
N ASN A 174 1.13 -9.43 11.52
CA ASN A 174 1.48 -10.49 12.47
C ASN A 174 2.48 -11.44 11.81
N ALA A 175 3.69 -11.55 12.40
CA ALA A 175 4.78 -12.30 11.79
C ALA A 175 4.49 -13.80 11.67
N VAL A 176 3.71 -14.36 12.61
CA VAL A 176 3.33 -15.78 12.59
C VAL A 176 2.39 -16.07 11.43
N ILE A 177 1.43 -15.17 11.15
CA ILE A 177 0.51 -15.32 10.02
C ILE A 177 1.28 -15.15 8.71
N ALA A 178 2.06 -14.08 8.58
CA ALA A 178 2.87 -13.80 7.39
C ALA A 178 3.81 -14.95 7.02
N ALA A 179 4.46 -15.56 8.03
CA ALA A 179 5.35 -16.68 7.81
C ALA A 179 4.63 -17.93 7.30
N LYS A 180 3.41 -18.20 7.80
CA LYS A 180 2.60 -19.36 7.38
C LYS A 180 2.07 -19.22 5.96
N THR A 181 1.85 -17.99 5.48
CA THR A 181 1.22 -17.72 4.19
C THR A 181 2.21 -17.33 3.10
N SER A 182 3.45 -17.00 3.44
CA SER A 182 4.50 -16.74 2.46
C SER A 182 4.96 -18.02 1.76
N ARG A 183 5.04 -17.99 0.42
CA ARG A 183 5.64 -19.05 -0.39
C ARG A 183 7.12 -19.30 -0.04
N ARG A 184 7.84 -18.29 0.50
CA ARG A 184 9.24 -18.37 0.95
C ARG A 184 9.41 -19.05 2.33
N TYR A 185 8.42 -18.93 3.21
CA TYR A 185 8.52 -19.37 4.61
C TYR A 185 7.60 -20.56 4.95
N GLY A 186 7.04 -21.22 3.93
CA GLY A 186 6.04 -22.29 4.08
C GLY A 186 6.52 -23.58 4.78
N LYS A 187 7.78 -23.66 5.23
CA LYS A 187 8.30 -24.76 6.06
C LYS A 187 8.44 -24.27 7.51
N THR A 188 8.11 -25.13 8.47
CA THR A 188 8.16 -24.84 9.92
C THR A 188 9.50 -24.20 10.36
N ASP A 189 10.61 -24.64 9.79
CA ASP A 189 11.95 -24.12 10.12
C ASP A 189 12.17 -22.67 9.65
N ASP A 190 11.55 -22.27 8.53
CA ASP A 190 11.64 -20.91 8.01
C ASP A 190 10.84 -19.93 8.88
N VAL A 191 9.66 -20.37 9.36
CA VAL A 191 8.88 -19.63 10.35
C VAL A 191 9.70 -19.41 11.62
N VAL A 192 10.32 -20.45 12.17
CA VAL A 192 11.17 -20.35 13.38
C VAL A 192 12.34 -19.39 13.13
N ARG A 193 12.99 -19.47 11.96
CA ARG A 193 14.09 -18.59 11.57
C ARG A 193 13.66 -17.12 11.49
N LEU A 194 12.50 -16.84 10.91
CA LEU A 194 11.95 -15.47 10.84
C LEU A 194 11.66 -14.92 12.23
N LEU A 195 11.00 -15.71 13.08
CA LEU A 195 10.68 -15.30 14.45
C LEU A 195 11.95 -15.08 15.29
N ASN A 196 12.96 -15.94 15.14
CA ASN A 196 14.25 -15.76 15.80
C ASN A 196 14.95 -14.49 15.31
N ARG A 197 14.93 -14.19 14.00
CA ARG A 197 15.49 -12.94 13.48
C ARG A 197 14.79 -11.70 14.04
N ILE A 198 13.48 -11.73 14.28
CA ILE A 198 12.74 -10.63 14.92
C ILE A 198 13.17 -10.47 16.39
N ASN A 199 13.38 -11.58 17.10
CA ASN A 199 13.85 -11.59 18.49
C ASN A 199 15.30 -11.11 18.62
N GLU A 200 16.15 -11.46 17.65
CA GLU A 200 17.60 -11.20 17.68
C GLU A 200 18.00 -9.86 17.05
N ARG A 201 17.18 -9.29 16.13
CA ARG A 201 17.49 -8.05 15.40
C ARG A 201 16.28 -7.12 15.28
N LYS A 202 16.50 -5.81 15.52
CA LYS A 202 15.47 -4.75 15.43
C LYS A 202 15.10 -4.33 14.00
N GLU A 203 15.74 -4.89 12.97
CA GLU A 203 15.64 -4.39 11.60
C GLU A 203 14.38 -4.89 10.87
N ILE A 204 14.06 -6.18 10.96
CA ILE A 204 12.97 -6.80 10.17
C ILE A 204 11.59 -6.79 10.85
N GLY A 205 11.54 -6.49 12.15
CA GLY A 205 10.29 -6.62 12.90
C GLY A 205 10.32 -5.84 14.20
N VAL A 206 9.21 -5.92 14.91
CA VAL A 206 9.02 -5.31 16.22
C VAL A 206 8.22 -6.27 17.10
N ILE A 207 8.54 -6.28 18.40
CA ILE A 207 7.78 -7.03 19.39
C ILE A 207 6.87 -6.04 20.10
N VAL A 208 5.56 -6.27 20.03
CA VAL A 208 4.53 -5.50 20.75
C VAL A 208 3.81 -6.46 21.68
N ASN A 209 3.83 -6.20 22.99
CA ASN A 209 3.19 -7.04 24.01
C ASN A 209 3.56 -8.53 23.88
N ASN A 210 4.85 -8.86 23.76
CA ASN A 210 5.38 -10.22 23.54
C ASN A 210 4.92 -10.91 22.25
N THR A 211 4.27 -10.19 21.34
CA THR A 211 3.85 -10.70 20.03
C THR A 211 4.77 -10.13 18.94
N PRO A 212 5.34 -10.98 18.06
CA PRO A 212 6.21 -10.52 16.99
C PRO A 212 5.43 -10.07 15.75
N TYR A 213 5.79 -8.90 15.24
CA TYR A 213 5.21 -8.30 14.04
C TYR A 213 6.30 -7.98 13.02
N LEU A 214 5.94 -8.07 11.73
CA LEU A 214 6.74 -7.58 10.63
C LEU A 214 6.49 -6.10 10.42
N LYS A 215 7.53 -5.39 9.97
CA LYS A 215 7.39 -4.05 9.41
C LYS A 215 6.84 -4.12 7.99
N ALA A 216 6.25 -3.04 7.50
CA ALA A 216 5.60 -3.03 6.19
C ALA A 216 6.53 -3.31 5.01
N ARG A 217 7.77 -2.81 5.07
CA ARG A 217 8.81 -3.15 4.10
C ARG A 217 8.96 -4.67 3.94
N GLU A 218 9.01 -5.39 5.07
CA GLU A 218 9.14 -6.85 5.04
C GLU A 218 7.87 -7.52 4.51
N VAL A 219 6.69 -6.95 4.74
CA VAL A 219 5.44 -7.44 4.14
C VAL A 219 5.54 -7.38 2.61
N VAL A 220 5.94 -6.24 2.03
CA VAL A 220 6.10 -6.09 0.57
C VAL A 220 7.18 -7.04 0.02
N TYR A 221 8.28 -7.24 0.75
CA TYR A 221 9.30 -8.23 0.39
C TYR A 221 8.76 -9.67 0.35
N LEU A 222 7.78 -10.00 1.20
CA LEU A 222 7.13 -11.31 1.21
C LEU A 222 6.15 -11.52 0.04
N THR A 223 5.70 -10.44 -0.60
CA THR A 223 4.66 -10.52 -1.64
C THR A 223 5.22 -10.75 -3.04
N ASP A 224 6.36 -10.15 -3.42
CA ASP A 224 6.98 -10.42 -4.74
C ASP A 224 8.40 -9.84 -4.94
N HIS A 225 9.43 -10.49 -4.38
CA HIS A 225 10.80 -10.38 -4.90
C HIS A 225 11.39 -11.76 -5.19
N THR A 226 10.69 -12.52 -6.02
CA THR A 226 11.31 -13.60 -6.80
C THR A 226 11.60 -13.11 -8.21
N THR A 227 12.52 -12.17 -8.31
CA THR A 227 13.62 -12.32 -9.26
C THR A 227 14.82 -12.78 -8.44
N GLU A 228 15.10 -14.09 -8.55
CA GLU A 228 16.38 -14.76 -8.26
C GLU A 228 16.81 -14.88 -6.78
N ASP A 229 16.67 -16.12 -6.27
CA ASP A 229 17.79 -16.95 -5.77
C ASP A 229 17.34 -18.43 -5.71
#